data_AF-A0A9D2RZ89-F1
#
_entry.id   AF-A0A9D2RZ89-F1
#
_cell.length_a   1.000
_cell.length_b   1.000
_cell.length_c   1.000
_cell.angle_alpha   90.00
_cell.angle_beta   90.00
_cell.angle_gamma   90.00
#
_symmetry.space_group_name_H-M   'P 1'
#
loop_
_entity.id
_entity.type
_entity.pdbx_description
1 polymer ?
#
loop_
_entity_poly.entity_id
_entity_poly.type
_entity_poly.pdbx_seq_one_letter_code
_entity_poly.pdbx_strand_id
1 'polypeptide(L)'
;MQLSKIDLSSFHDFPPQPSAHTALCLSLNAKGELSMNTALRRAMGEIRDFHGMYSDEKGQILLYRNETPNVHFSKSGGISKNRALAETLEGLGFKLPLRYDVEWVEELHAWLGICQEMAPPPEKEGSMKKRQLSRRERDMMEEAITRVCKAMGIPEKDPELRQVAWAALLDVYRDDPAGFTGGRMRGWRRAYRLAWDALEAERKDRWRSLYQLSLDKPLGNDTENTLLQLLHSPSGGFENSVCLYEYLQRQHPDVRRVAMGMMEGETLEQLHGCYRWSWDHTYWAFNQLRAAMEEYLRI
;
A
#
# COMPACT_ATOMS: atom_id res chain seq x y z
N MET A 1 24.52 1.66 -5.84
CA MET A 1 23.91 1.07 -7.05
C MET A 1 24.20 1.96 -8.23
N GLN A 2 24.98 1.47 -9.20
CA GLN A 2 25.17 2.16 -10.48
C GLN A 2 23.91 1.95 -11.33
N LEU A 3 23.28 3.03 -11.79
CA LEU A 3 22.27 3.03 -12.84
C LEU A 3 22.93 2.59 -14.15
N SER A 4 23.17 1.28 -14.27
CA SER A 4 23.50 0.68 -15.55
C SER A 4 22.27 0.81 -16.44
N LYS A 5 22.52 1.31 -17.67
CA LYS A 5 21.58 1.60 -18.74
C LYS A 5 20.35 0.70 -18.72
N ILE A 6 19.21 1.26 -18.31
CA ILE A 6 17.91 0.62 -18.44
C ILE A 6 17.64 0.47 -19.94
N ASP A 7 17.44 -0.76 -20.39
CA ASP A 7 17.09 -1.08 -21.77
C ASP A 7 15.61 -0.77 -22.02
N LEU A 8 15.36 0.39 -22.62
CA LEU A 8 14.03 0.90 -22.92
C LEU A 8 13.31 0.14 -24.03
N SER A 9 13.97 -0.81 -24.71
CA SER A 9 13.34 -1.63 -25.76
C SER A 9 12.30 -2.62 -25.23
N SER A 10 12.31 -2.89 -23.92
CA SER A 10 11.34 -3.73 -23.20
C SER A 10 10.14 -2.95 -22.64
N PHE A 11 10.13 -1.63 -22.79
CA PHE A 11 9.07 -0.77 -22.29
C PHE A 11 8.02 -0.58 -23.38
N HIS A 12 6.77 -0.89 -23.05
CA HIS A 12 5.63 -0.64 -23.91
C HIS A 12 4.88 0.58 -23.43
N ASP A 13 4.43 1.42 -24.36
CA ASP A 13 3.55 2.53 -24.04
C ASP A 13 2.28 1.98 -23.36
N PHE A 14 1.82 2.69 -22.32
CA PHE A 14 0.53 2.40 -21.74
C PHE A 14 -0.54 2.52 -22.83
N PRO A 15 -1.51 1.57 -22.92
CA PRO A 15 -2.61 1.73 -23.85
C PRO A 15 -3.34 3.05 -23.55
N PRO A 16 -3.77 3.79 -24.59
CA PRO A 16 -4.41 5.08 -24.41
C PRO A 16 -5.65 4.89 -23.53
N GLN A 17 -5.66 5.51 -22.35
CA GLN A 17 -6.81 5.43 -21.47
C GLN A 17 -7.97 6.19 -22.13
N PRO A 18 -9.13 5.54 -22.36
CA PRO A 18 -10.29 6.25 -22.89
C PRO A 18 -10.67 7.34 -21.91
N SER A 19 -10.51 8.59 -22.34
CA SER A 19 -10.82 9.73 -21.48
C SER A 19 -12.31 9.68 -21.13
N ALA A 20 -12.66 9.99 -19.87
CA ALA A 20 -14.06 10.11 -19.44
C ALA A 20 -14.86 11.16 -20.27
N HIS A 21 -14.17 11.98 -21.07
CA HIS A 21 -14.75 12.98 -21.95
C HIS A 21 -15.11 12.45 -23.35
N THR A 22 -14.63 11.27 -23.74
CA THR A 22 -14.90 10.66 -25.07
C THR A 22 -15.82 9.45 -25.01
N ALA A 23 -15.84 8.72 -23.89
CA ALA A 23 -16.72 7.56 -23.72
C ALA A 23 -18.20 8.00 -23.73
N LEU A 24 -19.01 7.41 -24.60
CA LEU A 24 -20.44 7.69 -24.68
C LEU A 24 -21.16 6.79 -23.66
N CYS A 25 -21.76 7.38 -22.63
CA CYS A 25 -22.32 6.60 -21.52
C CYS A 25 -23.74 7.01 -21.17
N LEU A 26 -24.57 6.00 -20.92
CA LEU A 26 -25.89 6.12 -20.32
C LEU A 26 -25.87 5.48 -18.94
N SER A 27 -26.44 6.14 -17.95
CA SER A 27 -26.47 5.65 -16.57
C SER A 27 -27.89 5.62 -16.04
N LEU A 28 -28.25 4.56 -15.32
CA LEU A 28 -29.55 4.43 -14.65
C LEU A 28 -29.31 4.28 -13.16
N ASN A 29 -29.88 5.15 -12.33
CA ASN A 29 -29.77 5.05 -10.88
C ASN A 29 -30.98 4.35 -10.22
N ALA A 30 -30.85 4.01 -8.94
CA ALA A 30 -31.90 3.35 -8.15
C ALA A 30 -33.19 4.19 -7.97
N LYS A 31 -33.17 5.49 -8.32
CA LYS A 31 -34.35 6.34 -8.32
C LYS A 31 -35.07 6.33 -9.67
N GLY A 32 -34.58 5.57 -10.65
CA GLY A 32 -35.07 5.57 -12.02
C GLY A 32 -34.60 6.75 -12.85
N GLU A 33 -33.56 7.46 -12.44
CA GLU A 33 -33.02 8.55 -13.27
C GLU A 33 -32.05 7.96 -14.29
N LEU A 34 -32.44 8.06 -15.55
CA LEU A 34 -31.67 7.68 -16.72
C LEU A 34 -30.94 8.92 -17.23
N SER A 35 -29.61 8.96 -17.14
CA SER A 35 -28.80 10.14 -17.40
C SER A 35 -27.74 9.88 -18.46
N MET A 36 -27.73 10.74 -19.48
CA MET A 36 -26.70 10.79 -20.51
C MET A 36 -25.51 11.61 -20.01
N ASN A 37 -24.29 11.10 -20.20
CA ASN A 37 -23.12 11.93 -19.99
C ASN A 37 -22.99 13.01 -21.10
N THR A 38 -22.10 13.99 -20.87
CA THR A 38 -21.92 15.11 -21.80
C THR A 38 -21.51 14.65 -23.21
N ALA A 39 -20.73 13.57 -23.33
CA ALA A 39 -20.28 13.03 -24.61
C ALA A 39 -21.44 12.41 -25.41
N LEU A 40 -22.25 11.56 -24.78
CA LEU A 40 -23.44 10.94 -25.39
C LEU A 40 -24.47 12.01 -25.80
N ARG A 41 -24.70 13.01 -24.95
CA ARG A 41 -25.61 14.11 -25.27
C ARG A 41 -25.17 14.89 -26.50
N ARG A 42 -23.86 15.14 -26.66
CA ARG A 42 -23.31 15.81 -27.85
C ARG A 42 -23.48 14.94 -29.10
N ALA A 43 -23.18 13.64 -28.99
CA ALA A 43 -23.32 12.69 -30.08
C ALA A 43 -24.79 12.52 -30.55
N MET A 44 -25.74 12.64 -29.62
CA MET A 44 -27.18 12.56 -29.91
C MET A 44 -27.80 13.86 -30.45
N GLY A 45 -27.05 14.96 -30.49
CA GLY A 45 -27.49 16.24 -31.05
C GLY A 45 -28.63 16.89 -30.26
N GLU A 46 -29.64 17.42 -30.95
CA GLU A 46 -30.81 18.09 -30.34
C GLU A 46 -31.98 17.16 -30.03
N ILE A 47 -31.92 15.90 -30.49
CA ILE A 47 -33.00 14.91 -30.31
C ILE A 47 -33.04 14.47 -28.84
N ARG A 48 -34.23 14.48 -28.25
CA ARG A 48 -34.44 14.15 -26.83
C ARG A 48 -35.54 13.12 -26.58
N ASP A 49 -36.31 12.80 -27.61
CA ASP A 49 -37.36 11.79 -27.59
C ASP A 49 -36.83 10.52 -28.27
N PHE A 50 -36.95 9.40 -27.58
CA PHE A 50 -36.50 8.10 -28.09
C PHE A 50 -37.52 7.03 -27.77
N HIS A 51 -37.53 5.98 -28.58
CA HIS A 51 -38.13 4.71 -28.20
C HIS A 51 -37.04 3.83 -27.57
N GLY A 52 -37.14 3.62 -26.27
CA GLY A 52 -36.22 2.82 -25.47
C GLY A 52 -36.70 1.39 -25.31
N MET A 53 -35.80 0.43 -25.56
CA MET A 53 -36.00 -0.99 -25.29
C MET A 53 -34.85 -1.50 -24.41
N TYR A 54 -35.09 -2.56 -23.66
CA TYR A 54 -34.07 -3.25 -22.86
C TYR A 54 -34.13 -4.76 -23.11
N SER A 55 -33.02 -5.45 -22.90
CA SER A 55 -32.90 -6.90 -23.03
C SER A 55 -32.78 -7.54 -21.65
N ASP A 56 -33.65 -8.51 -21.37
CA ASP A 56 -33.72 -9.22 -20.10
C ASP A 56 -32.48 -10.08 -19.81
N GLU A 57 -31.83 -10.62 -20.86
CA GLU A 57 -30.73 -11.59 -20.73
C GLU A 57 -29.34 -10.99 -20.93
N LYS A 58 -29.23 -9.95 -21.77
CA LYS A 58 -27.92 -9.44 -22.23
C LYS A 58 -27.49 -8.13 -21.56
N GLY A 59 -28.32 -7.56 -20.68
CA GLY A 59 -28.04 -6.26 -20.07
C GLY A 59 -27.82 -5.18 -21.12
N GLN A 60 -28.60 -5.22 -22.20
CA GLN A 60 -28.50 -4.29 -23.32
C GLN A 60 -29.67 -3.31 -23.30
N ILE A 61 -29.44 -2.07 -23.71
CA ILE A 61 -30.48 -1.06 -23.95
C ILE A 61 -30.37 -0.58 -25.39
N LEU A 62 -31.50 -0.37 -26.05
CA LEU A 62 -31.59 0.25 -27.37
C LEU A 62 -32.37 1.56 -27.27
N LEU A 63 -31.91 2.59 -27.98
CA LEU A 63 -32.63 3.86 -28.16
C LEU A 63 -32.80 4.16 -29.65
N TYR A 64 -34.04 4.05 -30.14
CA TYR A 64 -34.43 4.37 -31.52
C TYR A 64 -34.89 5.82 -31.63
N ARG A 65 -34.58 6.46 -32.77
CA ARG A 65 -34.93 7.87 -33.04
C ARG A 65 -36.26 8.07 -33.78
N ASN A 66 -36.67 7.11 -34.60
CA ASN A 66 -37.77 7.29 -35.57
C ASN A 66 -39.03 6.47 -35.24
N GLU A 67 -39.14 6.01 -34.00
CA GLU A 67 -40.29 5.24 -33.52
C GLU A 67 -41.10 6.05 -32.51
N THR A 68 -42.26 5.53 -32.09
CA THR A 68 -43.10 6.19 -31.09
C THR A 68 -42.35 6.32 -29.76
N PRO A 69 -42.05 7.53 -29.28
CA PRO A 69 -41.17 7.70 -28.14
C PRO A 69 -41.85 7.26 -26.84
N ASN A 70 -41.10 6.54 -26.01
CA ASN A 70 -41.52 6.12 -24.67
C ASN A 70 -40.59 6.67 -23.57
N VAL A 71 -39.50 7.37 -23.96
CA VAL A 71 -38.56 8.01 -23.06
C VAL A 71 -38.18 9.39 -23.60
N HIS A 72 -38.28 10.40 -22.72
CA HIS A 72 -37.91 11.78 -23.01
C HIS A 72 -36.79 12.25 -22.07
N PHE A 73 -35.71 12.79 -22.62
CA PHE A 73 -34.58 13.32 -21.85
C PHE A 73 -34.61 14.85 -21.79
N SER A 74 -34.44 15.41 -20.59
CA SER A 74 -34.40 16.87 -20.43
C SER A 74 -33.30 17.51 -21.29
N LYS A 75 -33.60 18.67 -21.90
CA LYS A 75 -32.62 19.41 -22.71
C LYS A 75 -31.40 19.87 -21.91
N SER A 76 -31.60 20.35 -20.69
CA SER A 76 -30.54 20.93 -19.83
C SER A 76 -29.65 19.86 -19.17
N GLY A 77 -30.22 18.72 -18.79
CA GLY A 77 -29.53 17.70 -18.01
C GLY A 77 -29.26 16.38 -18.73
N GLY A 78 -29.94 16.09 -19.84
CA GLY A 78 -29.90 14.76 -20.45
C GLY A 78 -30.47 13.66 -19.55
N ILE A 79 -31.39 14.03 -18.64
CA ILE A 79 -32.00 13.13 -17.66
C ILE A 79 -33.44 12.80 -18.05
N SER A 80 -33.81 11.53 -17.94
CA SER A 80 -35.19 11.04 -17.97
C SER A 80 -35.51 10.31 -16.65
N LYS A 81 -36.77 10.34 -16.23
CA LYS A 81 -37.23 9.59 -15.05
C LYS A 81 -38.06 8.40 -15.51
N ASN A 82 -37.53 7.20 -15.32
CA ASN A 82 -38.19 5.94 -15.61
C ASN A 82 -38.00 4.97 -14.44
N ARG A 83 -38.84 5.14 -13.41
CA ARG A 83 -38.84 4.29 -12.22
C ARG A 83 -39.25 2.85 -12.52
N ALA A 84 -40.21 2.66 -13.43
CA ALA A 84 -40.65 1.35 -13.86
C ALA A 84 -39.51 0.53 -14.50
N LEU A 85 -38.67 1.16 -15.31
CA LEU A 85 -37.47 0.53 -15.87
C LEU A 85 -36.47 0.13 -14.78
N ALA A 86 -36.22 0.97 -13.79
CA ALA A 86 -35.35 0.64 -12.66
C ALA A 86 -35.88 -0.54 -11.85
N GLU A 87 -37.16 -0.54 -11.50
CA GLU A 87 -37.82 -1.64 -10.77
C GLU A 87 -37.79 -2.95 -11.58
N THR A 88 -37.98 -2.87 -12.90
CA THR A 88 -37.94 -4.04 -13.77
C THR A 88 -36.53 -4.64 -13.85
N LEU A 89 -35.50 -3.80 -14.03
CA LEU A 89 -34.11 -4.27 -14.07
C LEU A 89 -33.64 -4.80 -12.70
N GLU A 90 -34.05 -4.20 -11.58
CA GLU A 90 -33.82 -4.77 -10.25
C GLU A 90 -34.52 -6.12 -10.07
N GLY A 91 -35.76 -6.25 -10.56
CA GLY A 91 -36.51 -7.51 -10.55
C GLY A 91 -35.87 -8.63 -11.39
N LEU A 92 -35.17 -8.26 -12.46
CA LEU A 92 -34.35 -9.16 -13.29
C LEU A 92 -32.98 -9.48 -12.67
N GLY A 93 -32.64 -8.88 -11.52
CA GLY A 93 -31.42 -9.19 -10.77
C GLY A 93 -30.24 -8.25 -11.01
N PHE A 94 -30.41 -7.18 -11.79
CA PHE A 94 -29.36 -6.18 -12.02
C PHE A 94 -29.18 -5.26 -10.80
N LYS A 95 -27.94 -4.87 -10.49
CA LYS A 95 -27.64 -4.00 -9.35
C LYS A 95 -27.52 -2.54 -9.79
N LEU A 96 -28.50 -1.71 -9.47
CA LEU A 96 -28.42 -0.27 -9.76
C LEU A 96 -27.34 0.41 -8.89
N PRO A 97 -26.63 1.47 -9.36
CA PRO A 97 -26.78 2.10 -10.66
C PRO A 97 -26.08 1.31 -11.77
N LEU A 98 -26.78 1.16 -12.90
CA LEU A 98 -26.23 0.54 -14.09
C LEU A 98 -25.56 1.59 -14.97
N ARG A 99 -24.46 1.21 -15.60
CA ARG A 99 -23.77 2.00 -16.61
C ARG A 99 -23.70 1.21 -17.90
N TYR A 100 -24.03 1.89 -18.99
CA TYR A 100 -24.03 1.36 -20.34
C TYR A 100 -22.96 2.07 -21.18
N ASP A 101 -22.05 1.26 -21.72
CA ASP A 101 -21.23 1.50 -22.91
C ASP A 101 -22.12 1.78 -24.12
N VAL A 102 -22.27 3.02 -24.59
CA VAL A 102 -23.17 3.32 -25.70
C VAL A 102 -22.42 3.50 -27.02
N GLU A 103 -22.90 2.85 -28.07
CA GLU A 103 -22.41 3.00 -29.44
C GLU A 103 -23.56 3.17 -30.42
N TRP A 104 -23.28 3.78 -31.57
CA TRP A 104 -24.25 3.88 -32.67
C TRP A 104 -24.10 2.65 -33.56
N VAL A 105 -25.20 1.93 -33.76
CA VAL A 105 -25.25 0.76 -34.64
C VAL A 105 -25.99 1.16 -35.92
N GLU A 106 -25.27 1.24 -37.03
CA GLU A 106 -25.81 1.70 -38.31
C GLU A 106 -26.90 0.77 -38.85
N GLU A 107 -26.75 -0.55 -38.70
CA GLU A 107 -27.71 -1.54 -39.22
C GLU A 107 -29.08 -1.45 -38.53
N LEU A 108 -29.08 -1.09 -37.24
CA LEU A 108 -30.30 -0.98 -36.43
C LEU A 108 -30.86 0.45 -36.42
N HIS A 109 -30.13 1.42 -36.96
CA HIS A 109 -30.42 2.85 -36.81
C HIS A 109 -30.74 3.25 -35.35
N ALA A 110 -30.00 2.67 -34.40
CA ALA A 110 -30.24 2.78 -32.98
C ALA A 110 -28.95 2.96 -32.18
N TRP A 111 -29.08 3.55 -31.00
CA TRP A 111 -27.99 3.57 -30.01
C TRP A 111 -28.06 2.31 -29.15
N LEU A 112 -27.01 1.49 -29.17
CA LEU A 112 -26.87 0.30 -28.36
C LEU A 112 -26.04 0.60 -27.13
N GLY A 113 -26.62 0.40 -25.95
CA GLY A 113 -25.96 0.43 -24.66
C GLY A 113 -25.66 -0.98 -24.18
N ILE A 114 -24.39 -1.31 -23.92
CA ILE A 114 -23.97 -2.58 -23.32
C ILE A 114 -23.62 -2.34 -21.86
N CYS A 115 -24.27 -3.06 -20.94
CA CYS A 115 -24.00 -2.91 -19.52
C CYS A 115 -22.57 -3.37 -19.16
N GLN A 116 -21.81 -2.50 -18.51
CA GLN A 116 -20.45 -2.77 -18.04
C GLN A 116 -20.40 -3.76 -16.86
N GLU A 117 -21.53 -4.11 -16.23
CA GLU A 117 -21.59 -5.15 -15.18
C GLU A 117 -21.54 -6.59 -15.74
N MET A 118 -21.47 -6.77 -17.07
CA MET A 118 -21.44 -8.08 -17.74
C MET A 118 -20.04 -8.47 -18.22
N ALA A 119 -19.05 -8.46 -17.33
CA ALA A 119 -17.98 -9.46 -17.39
C ALA A 119 -18.20 -10.35 -16.18
N PRO A 120 -18.43 -11.68 -16.32
CA PRO A 120 -18.60 -12.52 -15.15
C PRO A 120 -17.27 -12.48 -14.38
N PRO A 121 -17.20 -11.82 -13.20
CA PRO A 121 -15.95 -11.70 -12.50
C PRO A 121 -15.77 -12.97 -11.66
N PRO A 122 -14.53 -13.49 -11.56
CA PRO A 122 -14.25 -14.67 -10.76
C PRO A 122 -14.67 -14.42 -9.31
N GLU A 123 -15.18 -15.47 -8.66
CA GLU A 123 -15.64 -15.46 -7.27
C GLU A 123 -14.73 -14.62 -6.36
N LYS A 124 -15.27 -13.55 -5.76
CA LYS A 124 -15.06 -13.19 -4.34
C LYS A 124 -15.82 -11.94 -3.88
N GLU A 125 -16.65 -12.18 -2.86
CA GLU A 125 -17.07 -11.37 -1.71
C GLU A 125 -17.58 -9.93 -1.87
N GLY A 126 -18.71 -9.68 -1.19
CA GLY A 126 -19.59 -8.53 -1.37
C GLY A 126 -18.99 -7.16 -1.10
N SER A 127 -19.44 -6.18 -1.87
CA SER A 127 -19.18 -4.76 -1.62
C SER A 127 -20.48 -3.99 -1.36
N MET A 128 -20.71 -3.66 -0.08
CA MET A 128 -21.66 -2.61 0.31
C MET A 128 -21.12 -1.25 -0.13
N LYS A 129 -21.95 -0.41 -0.76
CA LYS A 129 -21.57 0.95 -1.19
C LYS A 129 -21.17 1.81 0.02
N LYS A 130 -19.91 2.24 0.06
CA LYS A 130 -19.32 3.06 1.12
C LYS A 130 -19.90 4.49 1.08
N ARG A 131 -20.78 4.84 2.04
CA ARG A 131 -21.21 6.22 2.31
C ARG A 131 -19.99 7.12 2.53
N GLN A 132 -19.87 8.20 1.77
CA GLN A 132 -18.81 9.20 1.97
C GLN A 132 -19.07 9.99 3.24
N LEU A 133 -18.01 10.22 4.03
CA LEU A 133 -18.06 10.97 5.28
C LEU A 133 -18.20 12.48 5.00
N SER A 134 -19.16 13.11 5.67
CA SER A 134 -19.29 14.56 5.80
C SER A 134 -18.03 15.17 6.44
N ARG A 135 -17.84 16.48 6.25
CA ARG A 135 -16.70 17.22 6.81
C ARG A 135 -16.63 17.09 8.33
N ARG A 136 -17.78 17.20 9.01
CA ARG A 136 -17.89 17.07 10.47
C ARG A 136 -17.52 15.66 10.95
N GLU A 137 -17.96 14.62 10.23
CA GLU A 137 -17.59 13.24 10.55
C GLU A 137 -16.07 13.02 10.37
N ARG A 138 -15.46 13.58 9.34
CA ARG A 138 -14.01 13.52 9.13
C ARG A 138 -13.22 14.21 10.23
N ASP A 139 -13.60 15.44 10.59
CA ASP A 139 -12.91 16.21 11.64
C ASP A 139 -12.98 15.47 13.00
N MET A 140 -14.14 14.90 13.29
CA MET A 140 -14.38 14.11 14.50
C MET A 140 -13.56 12.81 14.54
N MET A 141 -13.37 12.16 13.38
CA MET A 141 -12.52 10.96 13.27
C MET A 141 -11.03 11.30 13.38
N GLU A 142 -10.57 12.39 12.77
CA GLU A 142 -9.19 12.86 12.91
C GLU A 142 -8.83 13.20 14.36
N GLU A 143 -9.75 13.86 15.07
CA GLU A 143 -9.53 14.17 16.49
C GLU A 143 -9.44 12.89 17.33
N ALA A 144 -10.26 11.89 17.04
CA ALA A 144 -10.21 10.60 17.73
C ALA A 144 -8.90 9.86 17.47
N ILE A 145 -8.42 9.84 16.23
CA ILE A 145 -7.15 9.19 15.85
C ILE A 145 -5.97 9.90 16.49
N THR A 146 -5.98 11.23 16.48
CA THR A 146 -4.95 12.04 17.13
C THR A 146 -4.86 11.69 18.63
N ARG A 147 -5.99 11.49 19.31
CA ARG A 147 -6.03 11.08 20.72
C ARG A 147 -5.49 9.66 20.94
N VAL A 148 -5.83 8.69 20.07
CA VAL A 148 -5.32 7.31 20.18
C VAL A 148 -3.82 7.26 19.94
N CYS A 149 -3.34 7.88 18.86
CA CYS A 149 -1.92 7.93 18.53
C CYS A 149 -1.11 8.58 19.65
N LYS A 150 -1.61 9.68 20.23
CA LYS A 150 -0.97 10.34 21.37
C LYS A 150 -0.93 9.47 22.62
N ALA A 151 -2.01 8.75 22.93
CA ALA A 151 -2.06 7.83 24.08
C ALA A 151 -1.12 6.63 23.92
N MET A 152 -0.88 6.18 22.68
CA MET A 152 0.03 5.09 22.33
C MET A 152 1.50 5.52 22.19
N GLY A 153 1.79 6.82 22.27
CA GLY A 153 3.12 7.37 22.03
C GLY A 153 3.58 7.27 20.57
N ILE A 154 2.65 7.17 19.62
CA ILE A 154 2.95 7.12 18.18
C ILE A 154 3.31 8.52 17.69
N PRO A 155 4.42 8.68 16.93
CA PRO A 155 4.78 9.96 16.33
C PRO A 155 3.66 10.50 15.45
N GLU A 156 3.35 11.79 15.58
CA GLU A 156 2.23 12.46 14.87
C GLU A 156 2.35 12.38 13.34
N LYS A 157 3.57 12.11 12.85
CA LYS A 157 3.95 12.06 11.43
C LYS A 157 4.00 10.65 10.81
N ASP A 158 3.66 9.57 11.51
CA ASP A 158 3.61 8.23 10.87
C ASP A 158 2.29 8.09 10.08
N PRO A 159 2.32 8.20 8.74
CA PRO A 159 1.10 8.22 7.93
C PRO A 159 0.45 6.84 7.82
N GLU A 160 1.23 5.77 7.96
CA GLU A 160 0.77 4.40 7.76
C GLU A 160 0.02 3.89 9.00
N LEU A 161 0.56 4.14 10.20
CA LEU A 161 -0.15 3.83 11.44
C LEU A 161 -1.44 4.64 11.56
N ARG A 162 -1.44 5.91 11.13
CA ARG A 162 -2.67 6.71 11.08
C ARG A 162 -3.71 6.12 10.11
N GLN A 163 -3.29 5.58 8.97
CA GLN A 163 -4.21 4.90 8.05
C GLN A 163 -4.82 3.62 8.63
N VAL A 164 -4.04 2.84 9.40
CA VAL A 164 -4.55 1.65 10.11
C VAL A 164 -5.60 2.05 11.16
N ALA A 165 -5.32 3.08 11.96
CA ALA A 165 -6.30 3.63 12.89
C ALA A 165 -7.56 4.13 12.17
N TRP A 166 -7.38 4.80 11.03
CA TRP A 166 -8.46 5.31 10.19
C TRP A 166 -9.36 4.18 9.66
N ALA A 167 -8.76 3.10 9.18
CA ALA A 167 -9.49 1.93 8.68
C ALA A 167 -10.31 1.25 9.78
N ALA A 168 -9.73 1.04 10.96
CA ALA A 168 -10.41 0.40 12.08
C ALA A 168 -11.60 1.23 12.59
N LEU A 169 -11.42 2.56 12.73
CA LEU A 169 -12.50 3.47 13.13
C LEU A 169 -13.61 3.57 12.08
N LEU A 170 -13.24 3.59 10.79
CA LEU A 170 -14.21 3.59 9.68
C LEU A 170 -15.09 2.35 9.67
N ASP A 171 -14.52 1.19 9.99
CA ASP A 171 -15.25 -0.07 9.98
C ASP A 171 -16.35 -0.06 11.06
N VAL A 172 -16.00 0.36 12.28
CA VAL A 172 -16.96 0.52 13.39
C VAL A 172 -18.00 1.59 13.08
N TYR A 173 -17.59 2.69 12.42
CA TYR A 173 -18.50 3.75 12.03
C TYR A 173 -19.52 3.29 10.97
N ARG A 174 -19.11 2.43 10.03
CA ARG A 174 -20.00 1.87 9.02
C ARG A 174 -20.97 0.84 9.60
N ASP A 175 -20.53 0.09 10.60
CA ASP A 175 -21.32 -0.93 11.30
C ASP A 175 -22.47 -0.30 12.11
N ASP A 176 -22.19 0.77 12.87
CA ASP A 176 -23.20 1.50 13.64
C ASP A 176 -22.96 3.02 13.69
N PRO A 177 -23.41 3.78 12.66
CA PRO A 177 -23.27 5.24 12.64
C PRO A 177 -24.06 5.93 13.76
N ALA A 178 -25.19 5.34 14.19
CA ALA A 178 -26.06 5.91 15.22
C ALA A 178 -25.38 5.90 16.60
N GLY A 179 -24.53 4.91 16.86
CA GLY A 179 -23.70 4.79 18.06
C GLY A 179 -22.68 5.92 18.25
N PHE A 180 -22.42 6.73 17.23
CA PHE A 180 -21.56 7.93 17.27
C PHE A 180 -22.36 9.23 17.44
N THR A 181 -23.70 9.17 17.39
CA THR A 181 -24.59 10.31 17.55
C THR A 181 -25.28 10.32 18.92
N GLY A 182 -25.23 11.46 19.61
CA GLY A 182 -25.83 11.64 20.93
C GLY A 182 -24.90 11.31 22.12
N GLY A 183 -25.36 11.62 23.35
CA GLY A 183 -24.54 11.61 24.56
C GLY A 183 -24.09 10.24 25.11
N ARG A 184 -24.43 9.12 24.44
CA ARG A 184 -23.99 7.79 24.86
C ARG A 184 -22.77 7.37 24.04
N MET A 185 -21.57 7.59 24.59
CA MET A 185 -20.25 7.25 24.04
C MET A 185 -19.97 5.75 23.77
N ARG A 186 -20.98 4.95 23.40
CA ARG A 186 -20.81 3.50 23.17
C ARG A 186 -20.09 3.19 21.86
N GLY A 187 -20.46 3.86 20.76
CA GLY A 187 -19.74 3.73 19.48
C GLY A 187 -18.28 4.14 19.62
N TRP A 188 -18.04 5.25 20.32
CA TRP A 188 -16.68 5.74 20.62
C TRP A 188 -15.84 4.76 21.43
N ARG A 189 -16.37 4.19 22.52
CA ARG A 189 -15.62 3.22 23.34
C ARG A 189 -15.22 1.98 22.56
N ARG A 190 -16.12 1.45 21.71
CA ARG A 190 -15.83 0.30 20.84
C ARG A 190 -14.78 0.66 19.79
N ALA A 191 -14.93 1.81 19.16
CA ALA A 191 -14.01 2.27 18.12
C ALA A 191 -12.60 2.54 18.66
N TYR A 192 -12.48 3.14 19.85
CA TYR A 192 -11.21 3.35 20.52
C TYR A 192 -10.48 2.03 20.81
N ARG A 193 -11.20 1.02 21.32
CA ARG A 193 -10.62 -0.29 21.60
C ARG A 193 -10.13 -0.98 20.32
N LEU A 194 -10.96 -1.01 19.27
CA LEU A 194 -10.60 -1.68 18.02
C LEU A 194 -9.48 -0.96 17.26
N ALA A 195 -9.43 0.37 17.31
CA ALA A 195 -8.30 1.13 16.77
C ALA A 195 -7.00 0.87 17.55
N TRP A 196 -7.09 0.76 18.88
CA TRP A 196 -5.94 0.39 19.73
C TRP A 196 -5.42 -1.00 19.37
N ASP A 197 -6.29 -2.01 19.34
CA ASP A 197 -5.93 -3.40 19.04
C ASP A 197 -5.31 -3.51 17.63
N ALA A 198 -5.88 -2.81 16.64
CA ALA A 198 -5.36 -2.80 15.27
C ALA A 198 -3.97 -2.18 15.16
N LEU A 199 -3.74 -1.06 15.85
CA LEU A 199 -2.43 -0.41 15.90
C LEU A 199 -1.40 -1.26 16.65
N GLU A 200 -1.80 -1.95 17.71
CA GLU A 200 -0.92 -2.83 18.48
C GLU A 200 -0.54 -4.08 17.66
N ALA A 201 -1.49 -4.64 16.90
CA ALA A 201 -1.25 -5.73 15.96
C ALA A 201 -0.27 -5.32 14.84
N GLU A 202 -0.52 -4.18 14.19
CA GLU A 202 0.35 -3.62 13.14
C GLU A 202 1.74 -3.32 13.68
N ARG A 203 1.85 -2.73 14.88
CA ARG A 203 3.14 -2.49 15.52
C ARG A 203 3.88 -3.78 15.81
N LYS A 204 3.18 -4.81 16.27
CA LYS A 204 3.76 -6.14 16.51
C LYS A 204 4.18 -6.81 15.21
N ASP A 205 3.45 -6.60 14.13
CA ASP A 205 3.77 -7.16 12.80
C ASP A 205 4.95 -6.43 12.15
N ARG A 206 5.03 -5.10 12.28
CA ARG A 206 6.21 -4.31 11.92
C ARG A 206 7.43 -4.71 12.73
N TRP A 207 7.27 -4.86 14.05
CA TRP A 207 8.33 -5.41 14.89
C TRP A 207 8.73 -6.80 14.38
N ARG A 208 7.78 -7.71 14.17
CA ARG A 208 8.09 -9.03 13.60
C ARG A 208 8.79 -8.94 12.27
N SER A 209 8.38 -8.07 11.36
CA SER A 209 8.99 -7.89 10.03
C SER A 209 10.41 -7.32 10.13
N LEU A 210 10.63 -6.33 10.98
CA LEU A 210 11.95 -5.76 11.27
C LEU A 210 12.89 -6.78 11.90
N TYR A 211 12.38 -7.66 12.76
CA TYR A 211 13.13 -8.73 13.40
C TYR A 211 13.01 -10.09 12.67
N GLN A 212 12.31 -10.16 11.53
CA GLN A 212 12.23 -11.30 10.58
C GLN A 212 13.21 -11.15 9.42
N LEU A 213 14.03 -10.10 9.41
CA LEU A 213 15.37 -10.18 8.85
C LEU A 213 16.14 -11.24 9.65
N SER A 214 15.80 -12.51 9.41
CA SER A 214 16.58 -13.65 9.86
C SER A 214 17.95 -13.43 9.26
N LEU A 215 18.93 -13.21 10.11
CA LEU A 215 20.28 -13.00 9.63
C LEU A 215 20.79 -14.24 8.88
N ASP A 216 20.13 -15.40 9.07
CA ASP A 216 20.32 -16.66 8.35
C ASP A 216 19.66 -16.75 6.96
N LYS A 217 18.89 -15.74 6.53
CA LYS A 217 18.27 -15.77 5.20
C LYS A 217 19.30 -15.43 4.12
N PRO A 218 19.40 -16.22 3.03
CA PRO A 218 20.31 -15.91 1.92
C PRO A 218 19.96 -14.56 1.30
N LEU A 219 21.01 -13.81 0.93
CA LEU A 219 20.92 -12.43 0.42
C LEU A 219 20.31 -12.32 -0.98
N GLY A 220 20.24 -13.44 -1.69
CA GLY A 220 19.63 -13.54 -3.02
C GLY A 220 19.38 -15.00 -3.39
N ASN A 221 18.56 -15.22 -4.42
CA ASN A 221 18.20 -16.57 -4.88
C ASN A 221 19.41 -17.35 -5.45
N ASP A 222 20.49 -16.65 -5.82
CA ASP A 222 21.67 -17.22 -6.47
C ASP A 222 22.89 -17.31 -5.54
N THR A 223 22.76 -16.91 -4.28
CA THR A 223 23.84 -16.92 -3.29
C THR A 223 23.36 -17.50 -1.98
N GLU A 224 23.98 -18.60 -1.52
CA GLU A 224 23.73 -19.19 -0.19
C GLU A 224 24.21 -18.29 0.97
N ASN A 225 24.90 -17.20 0.66
CA ASN A 225 25.48 -16.32 1.67
C ASN A 225 24.41 -15.55 2.44
N THR A 226 24.45 -15.68 3.76
CA THR A 226 23.49 -15.05 4.67
C THR A 226 24.00 -13.70 5.17
N LEU A 227 23.10 -12.85 5.67
CA LEU A 227 23.47 -11.57 6.28
C LEU A 227 24.41 -11.77 7.49
N LEU A 228 24.25 -12.88 8.22
CA LEU A 228 25.12 -13.32 9.32
C LEU A 228 26.57 -13.55 8.89
N GLN A 229 26.77 -14.12 7.70
CA GLN A 229 28.11 -14.38 7.16
C GLN A 229 28.81 -13.12 6.65
N LEU A 230 28.06 -12.07 6.34
CA LEU A 230 28.62 -10.75 6.03
C LEU A 230 28.86 -9.90 7.28
N LEU A 231 28.05 -10.07 8.33
CA LEU A 231 28.17 -9.35 9.59
C LEU A 231 29.28 -9.92 10.48
N HIS A 232 29.43 -11.25 10.49
CA HIS A 232 30.62 -11.86 11.07
C HIS A 232 31.76 -11.76 10.06
N SER A 233 32.75 -10.93 10.38
CA SER A 233 34.10 -11.23 9.92
C SER A 233 34.37 -12.70 10.24
N PRO A 234 34.95 -13.51 9.34
CA PRO A 234 35.24 -14.92 9.58
C PRO A 234 36.14 -15.02 10.81
N SER A 235 35.51 -15.12 11.97
CA SER A 235 36.16 -15.28 13.24
C SER A 235 36.46 -16.75 13.28
N GLY A 236 37.75 -17.09 13.29
CA GLY A 236 38.19 -18.46 13.51
C GLY A 236 37.43 -19.04 14.70
N GLY A 237 37.15 -20.35 14.65
CA GLY A 237 36.34 -21.02 15.67
C GLY A 237 36.74 -20.62 17.10
N PHE A 238 35.78 -20.67 18.03
CA PHE A 238 35.97 -20.27 19.44
C PHE A 238 37.30 -20.78 20.03
N GLU A 239 37.71 -21.98 19.68
CA GLU A 239 38.98 -22.61 20.09
C GLU A 239 40.22 -21.81 19.64
N ASN A 240 40.23 -21.28 18.42
CA ASN A 240 41.33 -20.46 17.90
C ASN A 240 41.41 -19.12 18.63
N SER A 241 40.26 -18.55 19.03
CA SER A 241 40.25 -17.31 19.82
C SER A 241 40.91 -17.52 21.18
N VAL A 242 40.59 -18.62 21.87
CA VAL A 242 41.17 -18.95 23.18
C VAL A 242 42.68 -19.15 23.06
N CYS A 243 43.15 -19.88 22.04
CA CYS A 243 44.58 -20.10 21.80
C CYS A 243 45.34 -18.80 21.52
N LEU A 244 44.76 -17.88 20.74
CA LEU A 244 45.35 -16.57 20.46
C LEU A 244 45.46 -15.73 21.74
N TYR A 245 44.39 -15.67 22.54
CA TYR A 245 44.38 -14.95 23.81
C TYR A 245 45.42 -15.51 24.78
N GLU A 246 45.55 -16.84 24.89
CA GLU A 246 46.57 -17.47 25.73
C GLU A 246 47.99 -17.13 25.26
N TYR A 247 48.23 -17.17 23.94
CA TYR A 247 49.53 -16.80 23.37
C TYR A 247 49.88 -15.33 23.65
N LEU A 248 48.93 -14.41 23.47
CA LEU A 248 49.11 -12.98 23.75
C LEU A 248 49.33 -12.69 25.24
N GLN A 249 48.74 -13.48 26.14
CA GLN A 249 48.97 -13.32 27.58
C GLN A 249 50.44 -13.53 27.97
N ARG A 250 51.16 -14.39 27.26
CA ARG A 250 52.58 -14.69 27.49
C ARG A 250 53.53 -13.61 26.93
N GLN A 251 53.03 -12.69 26.12
CA GLN A 251 53.82 -11.60 25.55
C GLN A 251 54.09 -10.48 26.57
N HIS A 252 55.04 -9.61 26.24
CA HIS A 252 55.35 -8.43 27.04
C HIS A 252 54.09 -7.59 27.32
N PRO A 253 53.91 -7.02 28.53
CA PRO A 253 52.68 -6.31 28.91
C PRO A 253 52.26 -5.22 27.92
N ASP A 254 53.22 -4.47 27.37
CA ASP A 254 52.95 -3.41 26.40
C ASP A 254 52.60 -3.96 25.01
N VAL A 255 53.17 -5.10 24.61
CA VAL A 255 52.80 -5.80 23.37
C VAL A 255 51.36 -6.32 23.46
N ARG A 256 50.98 -6.85 24.63
CA ARG A 256 49.61 -7.26 24.92
C ARG A 256 48.64 -6.08 24.89
N ARG A 257 49.01 -4.92 25.44
CA ARG A 257 48.17 -3.70 25.39
C ARG A 257 47.92 -3.24 23.96
N VAL A 258 48.94 -3.25 23.11
CA VAL A 258 48.79 -2.95 21.67
C VAL A 258 47.87 -3.97 21.00
N ALA A 259 48.07 -5.27 21.27
CA ALA A 259 47.24 -6.33 20.68
C ALA A 259 45.76 -6.17 21.04
N MET A 260 45.47 -5.94 22.33
CA MET A 260 44.11 -5.77 22.82
C MET A 260 43.44 -4.53 22.22
N GLY A 261 44.11 -3.38 22.23
CA GLY A 261 43.54 -2.16 21.66
C GLY A 261 43.31 -2.28 20.16
N MET A 262 44.21 -2.93 19.41
CA MET A 262 44.00 -3.18 17.98
C MET A 262 42.84 -4.15 17.71
N MET A 263 42.64 -5.17 18.57
CA MET A 263 41.47 -6.07 18.49
C MET A 263 40.15 -5.35 18.80
N GLU A 264 40.20 -4.31 19.63
CA GLU A 264 39.07 -3.42 19.94
C GLU A 264 38.87 -2.32 18.88
N GLY A 265 39.74 -2.26 17.87
CA GLY A 265 39.65 -1.31 16.75
C GLY A 265 40.37 0.02 16.96
N GLU A 266 41.23 0.13 17.97
CA GLU A 266 42.04 1.33 18.23
C GLU A 266 43.21 1.47 17.24
N THR A 267 43.52 2.71 16.85
CA THR A 267 44.68 3.03 16.01
C THR A 267 45.96 3.22 16.84
N LEU A 268 47.13 3.15 16.20
CA LEU A 268 48.42 3.40 16.88
C LEU A 268 48.52 4.80 17.47
N GLU A 269 47.91 5.81 16.84
CA GLU A 269 47.81 7.17 17.36
C GLU A 269 47.00 7.21 18.66
N GLN A 270 45.89 6.47 18.72
CA GLN A 270 45.03 6.38 19.90
C GLN A 270 45.75 5.65 21.03
N LEU A 271 46.45 4.56 20.73
CA LEU A 271 47.26 3.82 21.69
C LEU A 271 48.41 4.67 22.26
N HIS A 272 49.12 5.39 21.38
CA HIS A 272 50.16 6.35 21.76
C HIS A 272 49.61 7.39 22.76
N GLY A 273 48.45 7.97 22.46
CA GLY A 273 47.79 8.95 23.31
C GLY A 273 47.27 8.39 24.64
N CYS A 274 46.61 7.23 24.62
CA CYS A 274 46.01 6.60 25.79
C CYS A 274 47.06 6.15 26.81
N TYR A 275 48.15 5.55 26.34
CA TYR A 275 49.22 5.05 27.21
C TYR A 275 50.35 6.05 27.45
N ARG A 276 50.28 7.25 26.87
CA ARG A 276 51.30 8.32 26.99
C ARG A 276 52.71 7.83 26.65
N TRP A 277 52.81 6.94 25.66
CA TRP A 277 54.09 6.41 25.21
C TRP A 277 54.81 7.40 24.31
N SER A 278 56.13 7.30 24.18
CA SER A 278 56.81 7.95 23.07
C SER A 278 56.46 7.23 21.76
N TRP A 279 56.59 7.92 20.61
CA TRP A 279 56.42 7.28 19.31
C TRP A 279 57.36 6.09 19.13
N ASP A 280 58.62 6.21 19.58
CA ASP A 280 59.60 5.13 19.54
C ASP A 280 59.14 3.89 20.32
N HIS A 281 58.54 4.09 21.50
CA HIS A 281 58.03 2.99 22.32
C HIS A 281 56.77 2.35 21.71
N THR A 282 55.87 3.16 21.15
CA THR A 282 54.68 2.68 20.42
C THR A 282 55.09 1.83 19.22
N TYR A 283 56.04 2.30 18.41
CA TYR A 283 56.55 1.55 17.25
C TYR A 283 57.32 0.31 17.68
N TRP A 284 58.09 0.36 18.76
CA TRP A 284 58.74 -0.83 19.31
C TRP A 284 57.70 -1.88 19.70
N ALA A 285 56.69 -1.52 20.50
CA ALA A 285 55.66 -2.44 20.96
C ALA A 285 54.84 -3.04 19.80
N PHE A 286 54.52 -2.22 18.79
CA PHE A 286 53.86 -2.68 17.57
C PHE A 286 54.72 -3.64 16.74
N ASN A 287 56.01 -3.34 16.56
CA ASN A 287 56.91 -4.24 15.82
C ASN A 287 57.14 -5.56 16.56
N GLN A 288 57.19 -5.54 17.89
CA GLN A 288 57.24 -6.75 18.71
C GLN A 288 55.94 -7.56 18.59
N LEU A 289 54.78 -6.90 18.57
CA LEU A 289 53.50 -7.57 18.29
C LEU A 289 53.51 -8.23 16.91
N ARG A 290 53.97 -7.53 15.88
CA ARG A 290 54.05 -8.07 14.52
C ARG A 290 54.92 -9.32 14.47
N ALA A 291 56.11 -9.28 15.08
CA ALA A 291 56.99 -10.44 15.17
C ALA A 291 56.34 -11.60 15.93
N ALA A 292 55.65 -11.32 17.05
CA ALA A 292 54.95 -12.34 17.82
C ALA A 292 53.80 -12.98 17.03
N MET A 293 53.08 -12.23 16.19
CA MET A 293 52.02 -12.74 15.32
C MET A 293 52.56 -13.55 14.15
N GLU A 294 53.68 -13.14 13.55
CA GLU A 294 54.38 -13.93 12.53
C GLU A 294 54.83 -15.30 13.07
N GLU A 295 55.27 -15.35 14.33
CA GLU A 295 55.61 -16.61 14.98
C GLU A 295 54.37 -17.46 15.31
N TYR A 296 53.30 -16.84 15.80
CA TYR A 296 52.03 -17.54 16.08
C TYR A 296 51.46 -18.23 14.83
N LEU A 297 51.58 -17.59 13.66
CA LEU A 297 51.11 -18.16 12.38
C LEU A 297 51.95 -19.35 11.88
N ARG A 298 53.13 -19.60 12.46
CA ARG A 298 53.99 -20.75 12.12
C ARG A 298 53.77 -21.97 13.01
N ILE A 299 53.02 -21.80 14.10
CA ILE A 299 52.64 -22.87 15.05
C ILE A 299 51.46 -23.66 14.46
#